data_AF-A0A1I7Y3H5-F1
#
_entry.id   AF-A0A1I7Y3H5-F1
#
_cell.length_a   1.000
_cell.length_b   1.000
_cell.length_c   1.000
_cell.angle_alpha   90.00
_cell.angle_beta   90.00
_cell.angle_gamma   90.00
#
_symmetry.space_group_name_H-M   'P 1'
#
loop_
_entity.id
_entity.type
_entity.pdbx_description
1 polymer ?
#
loop_
_entity_poly.entity_id
_entity_poly.type
_entity_poly.pdbx_seq_one_letter_code
_entity_poly.pdbx_strand_id
1 'polypeptide(L)'
;MVNRTFVGLLYISLAVPGLVCSVFSLKAISVHKVITVAAISGLYFCILLLNNVLAINRLLINCFPFMTQPDKIYLVSPVSVADSDEPVFIQLFSSVCWLVALIQFLFYLTPGAGLRFSLETFDWKYFDSDVNAVFQQIEPVISLGSTLFDMVCYSSIIAFMLRNKSQHRLERHSSLELRLVIISVISFAYQLAMIIPFQFGSYFIPDTPAAHLFYATSWLFFPAFHQIVLLVLNRDLRRRVMKDFVTSVN
;
A
#
# COMPACT_ATOMS: atom_id res chain seq x y z
N MET A 1 -15.90 -16.42 1.96
CA MET A 1 -15.92 -15.35 2.98
C MET A 1 -14.48 -15.06 3.42
N VAL A 2 -13.93 -13.89 3.12
CA VAL A 2 -12.58 -13.54 3.60
C VAL A 2 -12.62 -13.37 5.12
N ASN A 3 -11.77 -14.11 5.84
CA ASN A 3 -11.71 -14.03 7.29
C ASN A 3 -11.40 -12.59 7.72
N ARG A 4 -12.35 -11.96 8.44
CA ARG A 4 -12.22 -10.58 8.94
C ARG A 4 -10.99 -10.39 9.82
N THR A 5 -10.49 -11.47 10.42
CA THR A 5 -9.26 -11.50 11.22
C THR A 5 -8.02 -11.42 10.35
N PHE A 6 -8.00 -12.09 9.19
CA PHE A 6 -6.89 -12.03 8.22
C PHE A 6 -6.78 -10.64 7.59
N VAL A 7 -7.91 -10.06 7.15
CA VAL A 7 -7.93 -8.68 6.63
C VAL A 7 -7.50 -7.69 7.71
N GLY A 8 -7.93 -7.89 8.96
CA GLY A 8 -7.50 -7.08 10.10
C GLY A 8 -6.00 -7.18 10.38
N LEU A 9 -5.44 -8.39 10.40
CA LEU A 9 -4.01 -8.64 10.59
C LEU A 9 -3.18 -8.05 9.45
N LEU A 10 -3.67 -8.15 8.21
CA LEU A 10 -2.99 -7.62 7.02
C LEU A 10 -3.03 -6.08 6.99
N TYR A 11 -4.11 -5.47 7.46
CA TYR A 11 -4.16 -4.02 7.70
C TYR A 11 -3.23 -3.58 8.84
N ILE A 12 -3.13 -4.36 9.92
CA ILE A 12 -2.23 -4.06 11.04
C ILE A 12 -0.76 -4.23 10.61
N SER A 13 -0.42 -5.23 9.80
CA SER A 13 0.92 -5.41 9.25
C SER A 13 1.27 -4.42 8.13
N LEU A 14 0.30 -3.71 7.57
CA LEU A 14 0.53 -2.51 6.73
C LEU A 14 0.63 -1.22 7.55
N ALA A 15 -0.15 -1.13 8.64
CA ALA A 15 -0.24 0.06 9.49
C ALA A 15 0.94 0.22 10.44
N VAL A 16 1.36 -0.87 11.08
CA VAL A 16 2.43 -0.85 12.07
C VAL A 16 3.76 -0.49 11.41
N PRO A 17 4.17 -1.07 10.27
CA PRO A 17 5.44 -0.71 9.64
C PRO A 17 5.45 0.71 9.08
N GLY A 18 4.34 1.21 8.53
CA GLY A 18 4.23 2.60 8.05
C GLY A 18 4.34 3.61 9.18
N LEU A 19 3.68 3.36 10.33
CA LEU A 19 3.67 4.25 11.49
C LEU A 19 4.99 4.18 12.26
N VAL A 20 5.57 2.98 12.36
CA VAL A 20 6.95 2.75 12.84
C VAL A 20 7.93 3.50 11.93
N CYS A 21 7.81 3.40 10.61
CA CYS A 21 8.68 4.14 9.68
C CYS A 21 8.55 5.66 9.86
N SER A 22 7.33 6.21 9.98
CA SER A 22 7.16 7.65 10.23
C SER A 22 7.79 8.10 11.56
N VAL A 23 7.66 7.31 12.63
CA VAL A 23 8.26 7.61 13.94
C VAL A 23 9.79 7.46 13.93
N PHE A 24 10.31 6.45 13.24
CA PHE A 24 11.75 6.24 13.08
C PHE A 24 12.38 7.30 12.17
N SER A 25 11.70 7.73 11.10
CA SER A 25 12.14 8.85 10.24
C SER A 25 12.33 10.14 11.05
N LEU A 26 11.47 10.40 12.05
CA LEU A 26 11.58 11.58 12.92
C LEU A 26 12.72 11.48 13.95
N LYS A 27 13.09 10.26 14.38
CA LYS A 27 14.18 10.02 15.35
C LYS A 27 15.56 9.77 14.71
N ALA A 28 15.63 9.41 13.42
CA ALA A 28 16.85 8.99 12.73
C ALA A 28 17.80 10.14 12.30
N ILE A 29 17.94 11.20 13.12
CA ILE A 29 18.79 12.36 12.81
C ILE A 29 20.30 12.08 13.09
N SER A 30 20.68 10.91 13.61
CA SER A 30 22.08 10.51 13.90
C SER A 30 22.55 9.22 13.18
N VAL A 31 23.87 9.04 13.09
CA VAL A 31 24.75 8.32 12.13
C VAL A 31 24.36 6.90 11.64
N HIS A 32 23.35 6.22 12.20
CA HIS A 32 22.78 4.97 11.64
C HIS A 32 21.92 5.17 10.36
N LYS A 33 22.15 6.27 9.62
CA LYS A 33 21.25 6.88 8.64
C LYS A 33 20.97 6.05 7.39
N VAL A 34 21.96 5.31 6.88
CA VAL A 34 21.82 4.62 5.58
C VAL A 34 20.92 3.40 5.69
N ILE A 35 21.11 2.57 6.72
CA ILE A 35 20.32 1.34 6.92
C ILE A 35 18.86 1.67 7.23
N THR A 36 18.60 2.68 8.06
CA THR A 36 17.23 3.07 8.41
C THR A 36 16.48 3.62 7.20
N VAL A 37 17.13 4.47 6.38
CA VAL A 37 16.52 5.00 5.15
C VAL A 37 16.29 3.89 4.12
N ALA A 38 17.29 3.02 3.92
CA ALA A 38 17.15 1.86 3.04
C ALA A 38 15.99 0.95 3.47
N ALA A 39 15.84 0.71 4.77
CA ALA A 39 14.73 -0.06 5.32
C ALA A 39 13.38 0.62 5.11
N ILE A 40 13.29 1.94 5.30
CA ILE A 40 12.05 2.72 5.09
C ILE A 40 11.65 2.70 3.61
N SER A 41 12.58 2.98 2.69
CA SER A 41 12.32 2.98 1.25
C SER A 41 11.98 1.58 0.74
N GLY A 42 12.71 0.55 1.18
CA GLY A 42 12.37 -0.84 0.85
C GLY A 42 11.00 -1.24 1.37
N LEU A 43 10.64 -0.83 2.59
CA LEU A 43 9.32 -1.08 3.17
C LEU A 43 8.20 -0.38 2.39
N TYR A 44 8.43 0.84 1.89
CA TYR A 44 7.48 1.54 1.04
C TYR A 44 7.14 0.73 -0.22
N PHE A 45 8.15 0.17 -0.89
CA PHE A 45 7.92 -0.69 -2.05
C PHE A 45 7.23 -2.00 -1.70
N CYS A 46 7.56 -2.61 -0.56
CA CYS A 46 6.82 -3.77 -0.05
C CYS A 46 5.32 -3.44 0.14
N ILE A 47 5.00 -2.26 0.70
CA ILE A 47 3.62 -1.80 0.90
C ILE A 47 2.92 -1.59 -0.44
N LEU A 48 3.60 -0.97 -1.40
CA LEU A 48 3.05 -0.67 -2.72
C LEU A 48 2.77 -1.97 -3.50
N LEU A 49 3.67 -2.94 -3.44
CA LEU A 49 3.49 -4.26 -4.08
C LEU A 49 2.45 -5.13 -3.35
N LEU A 50 2.37 -5.03 -2.02
CA LEU A 50 1.31 -5.69 -1.25
C LEU A 50 -0.07 -5.11 -1.59
N ASN A 51 -0.17 -3.82 -1.91
CA ASN A 51 -1.41 -3.22 -2.39
C ASN A 51 -1.87 -3.84 -3.72
N ASN A 52 -0.96 -4.13 -4.67
CA ASN A 52 -1.31 -4.85 -5.90
C ASN A 52 -1.90 -6.23 -5.60
N VAL A 53 -1.27 -6.99 -4.71
CA VAL A 53 -1.76 -8.33 -4.33
C VAL A 53 -3.17 -8.24 -3.75
N LEU A 54 -3.43 -7.25 -2.90
CA LEU A 54 -4.76 -7.00 -2.35
C LEU A 54 -5.77 -6.56 -3.41
N ALA A 55 -5.36 -5.72 -4.36
CA ALA A 55 -6.21 -5.27 -5.45
C ALA A 55 -6.63 -6.44 -6.34
N ILE A 56 -5.69 -7.33 -6.71
CA ILE A 56 -6.01 -8.55 -7.46
C ILE A 56 -6.90 -9.48 -6.67
N ASN A 57 -6.59 -9.74 -5.40
CA ASN A 57 -7.40 -10.63 -4.57
C ASN A 57 -8.86 -10.11 -4.49
N ARG A 58 -9.03 -8.79 -4.31
CA ARG A 58 -10.35 -8.16 -4.36
C ARG A 58 -11.00 -8.27 -5.73
N LEU A 59 -10.25 -8.06 -6.82
CA LEU A 59 -10.77 -8.22 -8.18
C LEU A 59 -11.29 -9.64 -8.41
N LEU A 60 -10.53 -10.66 -7.99
CA LEU A 60 -10.91 -12.06 -8.16
C LEU A 60 -12.15 -12.42 -7.36
N ILE A 61 -12.20 -12.05 -6.08
CA ILE A 61 -13.35 -12.33 -5.21
C ILE A 61 -14.63 -11.65 -5.73
N ASN A 62 -14.53 -10.40 -6.18
CA ASN A 62 -15.71 -9.65 -6.61
C ASN A 62 -16.17 -10.03 -8.02
N CYS A 63 -15.25 -10.21 -8.97
CA CYS A 63 -15.60 -10.43 -10.37
C CYS A 63 -15.82 -11.90 -10.73
N PHE A 64 -15.24 -12.85 -9.97
CA PHE A 64 -15.29 -14.28 -10.27
C PHE A 64 -15.84 -15.10 -9.07
N PRO A 65 -17.10 -14.86 -8.65
CA PRO A 65 -17.69 -15.54 -7.50
C PRO A 65 -17.79 -17.07 -7.67
N PHE A 66 -17.75 -17.59 -8.90
CA PHE A 66 -17.71 -19.03 -9.18
C PHE A 66 -16.38 -19.69 -8.78
N MET A 67 -15.27 -18.94 -8.67
CA MET A 67 -14.02 -19.47 -8.12
C MET A 67 -14.11 -19.66 -6.60
N THR A 68 -15.01 -18.94 -5.94
CA THR A 68 -15.35 -19.11 -4.52
C THR A 68 -16.63 -19.94 -4.40
N GLN A 69 -16.61 -21.22 -4.81
CA GLN A 69 -17.80 -22.06 -4.71
C GLN A 69 -18.34 -22.12 -3.26
N PRO A 70 -19.63 -21.82 -3.05
CA PRO A 70 -20.26 -21.79 -1.73
C PRO A 70 -20.72 -23.16 -1.21
N ASP A 71 -20.66 -24.23 -2.01
CA ASP A 71 -21.28 -25.52 -1.65
C ASP A 71 -20.49 -26.35 -0.62
N LYS A 72 -19.33 -25.84 -0.17
CA LYS A 72 -18.69 -26.30 1.06
C LYS A 72 -18.66 -25.14 2.06
N ILE A 73 -19.80 -24.90 2.71
CA ILE A 73 -19.86 -24.13 3.95
C ILE A 73 -19.12 -24.95 5.01
N TYR A 74 -17.80 -24.83 5.03
CA TYR A 74 -17.01 -25.21 6.19
C TYR A 74 -17.46 -24.29 7.33
N LEU A 75 -18.10 -24.87 8.35
CA LEU A 75 -18.10 -24.32 9.69
C LEU A 75 -16.62 -24.14 10.08
N VAL A 76 -16.09 -22.95 9.81
CA VAL A 76 -14.70 -22.59 10.09
C VAL A 76 -14.53 -22.58 11.60
N SER A 77 -14.10 -23.72 12.13
CA SER A 77 -13.35 -23.81 13.37
C SER A 77 -12.03 -23.04 13.18
N PRO A 78 -11.64 -22.13 14.08
CA PRO A 78 -10.60 -21.13 13.83
C PRO A 78 -9.14 -21.65 13.88
N VAL A 79 -8.84 -22.94 13.63
CA VAL A 79 -7.53 -23.52 14.05
C VAL A 79 -6.70 -24.25 12.96
N SER A 80 -7.16 -24.49 11.74
CA SER A 80 -6.29 -25.12 10.71
C SER A 80 -6.03 -24.19 9.52
N VAL A 81 -4.99 -23.37 9.63
CA VAL A 81 -4.48 -22.44 8.58
C VAL A 81 -3.74 -23.18 7.45
N ALA A 82 -3.71 -24.52 7.44
CA ALA A 82 -2.83 -25.29 6.56
C ALA A 82 -3.42 -25.68 5.19
N ASP A 83 -4.75 -25.71 5.00
CA ASP A 83 -5.38 -26.31 3.80
C ASP A 83 -6.33 -25.37 3.05
N SER A 84 -6.08 -24.06 3.05
CA SER A 84 -6.79 -23.17 2.12
C SER A 84 -6.11 -23.22 0.75
N ASP A 85 -6.69 -23.97 -0.19
CA ASP A 85 -6.38 -23.92 -1.62
C ASP A 85 -6.64 -22.51 -2.17
N GLU A 86 -5.73 -21.58 -1.89
CA GLU A 86 -5.70 -20.32 -2.61
C GLU A 86 -5.45 -20.63 -4.08
N PRO A 87 -6.17 -19.99 -5.01
CA PRO A 87 -5.97 -20.24 -6.43
C PRO A 87 -4.50 -19.96 -6.78
N VAL A 88 -3.85 -20.93 -7.42
CA VAL A 88 -2.41 -20.92 -7.77
C VAL A 88 -1.97 -19.59 -8.40
N PHE A 89 -2.86 -18.95 -9.17
CA PHE A 89 -2.62 -17.63 -9.75
C PHE A 89 -2.34 -16.53 -8.72
N ILE A 90 -3.10 -16.47 -7.61
CA ILE A 90 -2.87 -15.46 -6.54
C ILE A 90 -1.53 -15.71 -5.87
N GLN A 91 -1.19 -16.97 -5.58
CA GLN A 91 0.09 -17.33 -4.98
C GLN A 91 1.26 -16.96 -5.90
N LEU A 92 1.13 -17.23 -7.20
CA LEU A 92 2.15 -16.91 -8.19
C LEU A 92 2.32 -15.40 -8.34
N PHE A 93 1.22 -14.65 -8.44
CA PHE A 93 1.25 -13.19 -8.51
C PHE A 93 1.83 -12.55 -7.24
N SER A 94 1.44 -13.05 -6.06
CA SER A 94 1.98 -12.63 -4.77
C SER A 94 3.48 -12.89 -4.69
N SER A 95 3.93 -14.06 -5.15
CA SER A 95 5.35 -14.43 -5.21
C SER A 95 6.15 -13.48 -6.11
N VAL A 96 5.60 -13.09 -7.26
CA VAL A 96 6.23 -12.09 -8.14
C VAL A 96 6.32 -10.72 -7.45
N CYS A 97 5.26 -10.28 -6.79
CA CYS A 97 5.27 -9.02 -6.03
C CYS A 97 6.32 -9.04 -4.91
N TRP A 98 6.40 -10.14 -4.15
CA TRP A 98 7.42 -10.30 -3.11
C TRP A 98 8.84 -10.36 -3.68
N LEU A 99 9.03 -10.97 -4.84
CA LEU A 99 10.33 -11.00 -5.51
C LEU A 99 10.78 -9.60 -5.94
N VAL A 100 9.88 -8.80 -6.52
CA VAL A 100 10.19 -7.40 -6.89
C VAL A 100 10.51 -6.58 -5.65
N ALA A 101 9.73 -6.73 -4.58
CA ALA A 101 9.97 -6.08 -3.29
C ALA A 101 11.34 -6.46 -2.72
N LEU A 102 11.71 -7.74 -2.78
CA LEU A 102 12.98 -8.24 -2.30
C LEU A 102 14.14 -7.67 -3.13
N ILE A 103 14.05 -7.67 -4.46
CA ILE A 103 15.08 -7.10 -5.34
C ILE A 103 15.32 -5.63 -4.99
N GLN A 104 14.25 -4.86 -4.81
CA GLN A 104 14.32 -3.46 -4.45
C GLN A 104 14.88 -3.22 -3.05
N PHE A 105 14.50 -4.06 -2.08
CA PHE A 105 15.06 -4.03 -0.74
C PHE A 105 16.56 -4.33 -0.75
N LEU A 106 16.99 -5.37 -1.46
CA LEU A 106 18.41 -5.71 -1.62
C LEU A 106 19.19 -4.59 -2.31
N PHE A 107 18.59 -3.92 -3.29
CA PHE A 107 19.18 -2.75 -3.93
C PHE A 107 19.47 -1.63 -2.92
N TYR A 108 18.50 -1.24 -2.09
CA TYR A 108 18.72 -0.21 -1.09
C TYR A 108 19.71 -0.61 0.02
N LEU A 109 19.89 -1.92 0.28
CA LEU A 109 20.91 -2.42 1.20
C LEU A 109 22.31 -2.48 0.59
N THR A 110 22.43 -2.39 -0.74
CA THR A 110 23.73 -2.52 -1.42
C THR A 110 24.59 -1.28 -1.16
N PRO A 111 25.82 -1.42 -0.61
CA PRO A 111 26.70 -0.28 -0.37
C PRO A 111 26.99 0.51 -1.64
N GLY A 112 26.85 1.84 -1.59
CA GLY A 112 27.01 2.72 -2.75
C GLY A 112 25.79 2.79 -3.68
N ALA A 113 24.76 1.99 -3.42
CA ALA A 113 23.43 2.13 -3.99
C ALA A 113 22.49 2.75 -2.95
N GLY A 114 21.49 3.51 -3.42
CA GLY A 114 20.45 4.10 -2.57
C GLY A 114 20.45 5.63 -2.51
N LEU A 115 19.76 6.15 -1.50
CA LEU A 115 19.40 7.56 -1.37
C LEU A 115 20.13 8.22 -0.18
N ARG A 116 20.60 9.45 -0.39
CA ARG A 116 21.09 10.36 0.64
C ARG A 116 20.15 11.56 0.76
N PHE A 117 19.74 11.89 1.97
CA PHE A 117 19.02 13.14 2.21
C PHE A 117 19.99 14.32 2.16
N SER A 118 19.76 15.27 1.26
CA SER A 118 20.49 16.52 1.19
C SER A 118 19.75 17.60 1.96
N LEU A 119 20.37 18.11 3.04
CA LEU A 119 19.80 19.22 3.81
C LEU A 119 19.77 20.54 3.02
N GLU A 120 20.64 20.71 2.04
CA GLU A 120 20.70 21.93 1.22
C GLU A 120 19.51 22.04 0.27
N THR A 121 19.11 20.90 -0.30
CA THR A 121 17.99 20.83 -1.25
C THR A 121 16.72 20.28 -0.64
N PHE A 122 16.73 19.86 0.63
CA PHE A 122 15.62 19.16 1.29
C PHE A 122 15.07 18.00 0.45
N ASP A 123 15.96 17.27 -0.23
CA ASP A 123 15.61 16.25 -1.21
C ASP A 123 16.40 14.95 -1.01
N TRP A 124 15.82 13.84 -1.43
CA TRP A 124 16.45 12.52 -1.45
C TRP A 124 17.17 12.33 -2.77
N LYS A 125 18.49 12.44 -2.78
CA LYS A 125 19.31 12.27 -3.98
C LYS A 125 19.93 10.89 -4.00
N TYR A 126 19.98 10.27 -5.18
CA TYR A 126 20.76 9.06 -5.37
C TYR A 126 22.26 9.33 -5.16
N PHE A 127 23.01 8.30 -4.77
CA PHE A 127 24.47 8.37 -4.85
C PHE A 127 24.91 8.38 -6.33
N ASP A 128 26.03 9.03 -6.61
CA ASP A 128 26.63 9.07 -7.94
C ASP A 128 27.26 7.71 -8.26
N SER A 129 26.45 6.78 -8.78
CA SER A 129 26.90 5.44 -9.20
C SER A 129 26.10 4.95 -10.42
N ASP A 130 26.74 4.17 -11.30
CA ASP A 130 26.10 3.63 -12.51
C ASP A 130 24.87 2.77 -12.17
N VAL A 131 24.95 2.06 -11.05
CA VAL A 131 23.87 1.22 -10.51
C VAL A 131 22.65 2.07 -10.15
N ASN A 132 22.85 3.23 -9.52
CA ASN A 132 21.76 4.15 -9.22
C ASN A 132 21.21 4.83 -10.48
N ALA A 133 22.03 5.11 -11.49
CA ALA A 133 21.57 5.69 -12.74
C ALA A 133 20.58 4.77 -13.46
N VAL A 134 20.85 3.46 -13.49
CA VAL A 134 19.91 2.45 -14.01
C VAL A 134 18.65 2.40 -13.16
N PHE A 135 18.80 2.39 -11.84
CA PHE A 135 17.67 2.28 -10.94
C PHE A 135 16.74 3.50 -10.97
N GLN A 136 17.29 4.69 -11.12
CA GLN A 136 16.54 5.93 -11.29
C GLN A 136 15.64 5.92 -12.54
N GLN A 137 15.97 5.09 -13.56
CA GLN A 137 15.11 4.89 -14.72
C GLN A 137 14.04 3.83 -14.48
N ILE A 138 14.34 2.79 -13.71
CA ILE A 138 13.45 1.67 -13.44
C ILE A 138 12.39 2.03 -12.39
N GLU A 139 12.78 2.72 -11.32
CA GLU A 139 11.91 3.01 -10.17
C GLU A 139 10.62 3.77 -10.55
N PRO A 140 10.68 4.85 -11.35
CA PRO A 140 9.47 5.55 -11.78
C PRO A 140 8.53 4.65 -12.59
N VAL A 141 9.09 3.79 -13.45
CA VAL A 141 8.31 2.86 -14.30
C VAL A 141 7.60 1.82 -13.45
N ILE A 142 8.29 1.22 -12.48
CA ILE A 142 7.68 0.25 -11.56
C ILE A 142 6.62 0.92 -10.70
N SER A 143 6.94 2.08 -10.11
CA SER A 143 6.03 2.81 -9.21
C SER A 143 4.76 3.25 -9.93
N LEU A 144 4.90 3.89 -11.09
CA LEU A 144 3.77 4.35 -11.89
C LEU A 144 2.99 3.16 -12.47
N GLY A 145 3.69 2.16 -13.02
CA GLY A 145 3.07 0.97 -13.59
C GLY A 145 2.22 0.20 -12.57
N SER A 146 2.75 0.01 -11.36
CA SER A 146 2.01 -0.57 -10.24
C SER A 146 0.77 0.24 -9.87
N THR A 147 0.91 1.57 -9.81
CA THR A 147 -0.20 2.47 -9.47
C THR A 147 -1.30 2.41 -10.54
N LEU A 148 -0.93 2.45 -11.83
CA LEU A 148 -1.89 2.30 -12.93
C LEU A 148 -2.55 0.93 -12.93
N PHE A 149 -1.80 -0.13 -12.60
CA PHE A 149 -2.34 -1.47 -12.47
C PHE A 149 -3.40 -1.56 -11.36
N ASP A 150 -3.12 -0.98 -10.18
CA ASP A 150 -4.09 -0.84 -9.10
C ASP A 150 -5.35 -0.08 -9.55
N MET A 151 -5.17 1.01 -10.30
CA MET A 151 -6.28 1.78 -10.86
C MET A 151 -7.18 0.92 -11.74
N VAL A 152 -6.60 0.11 -12.62
CA VAL A 152 -7.34 -0.78 -13.52
C VAL A 152 -8.12 -1.83 -12.72
N CYS A 153 -7.50 -2.43 -11.70
CA CYS A 153 -8.18 -3.39 -10.81
C CYS A 153 -9.38 -2.75 -10.12
N TYR A 154 -9.20 -1.60 -9.48
CA TYR A 154 -10.30 -0.93 -8.77
C TYR A 154 -11.38 -0.41 -9.72
N SER A 155 -11.02 0.12 -10.89
CA SER A 155 -11.98 0.54 -11.91
C SER A 155 -12.81 -0.64 -12.42
N SER A 156 -12.19 -1.82 -12.58
CA SER A 156 -12.88 -3.05 -12.96
C SER A 156 -13.87 -3.51 -11.89
N ILE A 157 -13.48 -3.46 -10.61
CA ILE A 157 -14.39 -3.75 -9.47
C ILE A 157 -15.60 -2.80 -9.50
N ILE A 158 -15.35 -1.50 -9.69
CA ILE A 158 -16.42 -0.48 -9.75
C ILE A 158 -17.36 -0.76 -10.92
N ALA A 159 -16.81 -0.98 -12.12
CA ALA A 159 -17.59 -1.26 -13.32
C ALA A 159 -18.46 -2.51 -13.14
N PHE A 160 -17.90 -3.58 -12.55
CA PHE A 160 -18.62 -4.80 -12.24
C PHE A 160 -19.75 -4.57 -11.22
N MET A 161 -19.48 -3.84 -10.14
CA MET A 161 -20.49 -3.49 -9.14
C MET A 161 -21.61 -2.63 -9.74
N LEU A 162 -21.29 -1.66 -10.59
CA LEU A 162 -22.28 -0.81 -11.26
C LEU A 162 -23.13 -1.61 -12.25
N ARG A 163 -22.54 -2.55 -13.00
CA ARG A 163 -23.26 -3.45 -13.91
C ARG A 163 -24.26 -4.34 -13.15
N ASN A 164 -23.82 -4.91 -12.02
CA ASN A 164 -24.62 -5.89 -11.28
C ASN A 164 -25.65 -5.24 -10.33
N LYS A 165 -25.56 -3.94 -10.05
CA LYS A 165 -26.60 -3.18 -9.33
C LYS A 165 -27.97 -3.25 -10.00
N SER A 166 -28.02 -3.48 -11.32
CA SER A 166 -29.27 -3.64 -12.07
C SER A 166 -30.02 -4.93 -11.72
N GLN A 167 -29.30 -6.00 -11.34
CA GLN A 167 -29.88 -7.32 -11.10
C GLN A 167 -30.13 -7.63 -9.61
N HIS A 168 -29.36 -7.05 -8.69
CA HIS A 168 -29.57 -7.27 -7.26
C HIS A 168 -30.34 -6.12 -6.61
N ARG A 169 -31.66 -6.32 -6.48
CA ARG A 169 -32.55 -5.50 -5.66
C ARG A 169 -32.04 -5.46 -4.22
N LEU A 170 -31.65 -4.25 -3.80
CA LEU A 170 -31.40 -3.77 -2.44
C LEU A 170 -31.58 -4.79 -1.30
N GLU A 171 -30.47 -5.37 -0.83
CA GLU A 171 -30.32 -5.69 0.59
C GLU A 171 -29.00 -5.10 1.10
N ARG A 172 -28.95 -4.79 2.40
CA ARG A 172 -28.00 -3.91 3.14
C ARG A 172 -26.49 -4.03 2.84
N HIS A 173 -26.05 -5.05 2.11
CA HIS A 173 -24.65 -5.29 1.72
C HIS A 173 -24.03 -4.20 0.83
N SER A 174 -24.83 -3.46 0.04
CA SER A 174 -24.30 -2.44 -0.88
C SER A 174 -23.56 -1.28 -0.19
N SER A 175 -23.90 -0.99 1.07
CA SER A 175 -23.30 0.13 1.81
C SER A 175 -21.84 -0.14 2.22
N LEU A 176 -21.50 -1.39 2.54
CA LEU A 176 -20.13 -1.76 2.92
C LEU A 176 -19.24 -1.84 1.68
N GLU A 177 -19.75 -2.40 0.58
CA GLU A 177 -18.99 -2.52 -0.67
C GLU A 177 -18.74 -1.14 -1.30
N LEU A 178 -19.76 -0.28 -1.37
CA LEU A 178 -19.60 1.10 -1.85
C LEU A 178 -18.56 1.86 -1.02
N ARG A 179 -18.56 1.64 0.30
CA ARG A 179 -17.59 2.25 1.20
C ARG A 179 -16.17 1.74 0.94
N LEU A 180 -15.98 0.44 0.71
CA LEU A 180 -14.67 -0.11 0.35
C LEU A 180 -14.18 0.45 -0.99
N VAL A 181 -15.08 0.63 -1.95
CA VAL A 181 -14.78 1.31 -3.21
C VAL A 181 -14.33 2.76 -2.96
N ILE A 182 -15.09 3.53 -2.18
CA ILE A 182 -14.74 4.93 -1.87
C ILE A 182 -13.37 5.00 -1.18
N ILE A 183 -13.10 4.14 -0.20
CA ILE A 183 -11.79 4.05 0.47
C ILE A 183 -10.69 3.78 -0.55
N SER A 184 -10.92 2.88 -1.49
CA SER A 184 -9.93 2.51 -2.50
C SER A 184 -9.68 3.64 -3.50
N VAL A 185 -10.72 4.35 -3.94
CA VAL A 185 -10.60 5.53 -4.82
C VAL A 185 -9.85 6.66 -4.13
N ILE A 186 -10.16 6.95 -2.86
CA ILE A 186 -9.44 7.98 -2.09
C ILE A 186 -7.98 7.58 -1.88
N SER A 187 -7.73 6.31 -1.53
CA SER A 187 -6.37 5.80 -1.37
C SER A 187 -5.56 5.89 -2.66
N PHE A 188 -6.18 5.57 -3.79
CA PHE A 188 -5.57 5.67 -5.12
C PHE A 188 -5.30 7.12 -5.53
N ALA A 189 -6.29 8.01 -5.40
CA ALA A 189 -6.13 9.42 -5.72
C ALA A 189 -5.00 10.04 -4.89
N TYR A 190 -4.90 9.63 -3.62
CA TYR A 190 -3.81 10.02 -2.74
C TYR A 190 -2.46 9.46 -3.20
N GLN A 191 -2.37 8.16 -3.52
CA GLN A 191 -1.15 7.56 -4.07
C GLN A 191 -0.69 8.25 -5.35
N LEU A 192 -1.62 8.59 -6.26
CA LEU A 192 -1.31 9.27 -7.52
C LEU A 192 -0.82 10.70 -7.28
N ALA A 193 -1.51 11.44 -6.42
CA ALA A 193 -1.11 12.79 -6.00
C ALA A 193 0.26 12.83 -5.31
N MET A 194 0.76 11.68 -4.88
CA MET A 194 2.03 11.51 -4.18
C MET A 194 3.14 11.02 -5.10
N ILE A 195 2.87 9.97 -5.88
CA ILE A 195 3.84 9.35 -6.80
C ILE A 195 4.16 10.30 -7.95
N ILE A 196 3.18 11.04 -8.48
CA ILE A 196 3.45 11.97 -9.59
C ILE A 196 4.43 13.07 -9.17
N PRO A 197 4.20 13.85 -8.09
CA PRO A 197 5.17 14.86 -7.68
C PRO A 197 6.50 14.26 -7.23
N PHE A 198 6.51 13.08 -6.62
CA PHE A 198 7.76 12.46 -6.18
C PHE A 198 8.64 11.99 -7.35
N GLN A 199 8.07 11.26 -8.31
CA GLN A 199 8.83 10.67 -9.41
C GLN A 199 9.02 11.64 -10.59
N PHE A 200 8.06 12.55 -10.81
CA PHE A 200 8.02 13.41 -11.99
C PHE A 200 7.92 14.90 -11.64
N GLY A 201 7.95 15.28 -10.36
CA GLY A 201 7.74 16.66 -9.94
C GLY A 201 8.71 17.64 -10.58
N SER A 202 9.98 17.24 -10.74
CA SER A 202 11.01 18.07 -11.37
C SER A 202 10.71 18.44 -12.83
N TYR A 203 9.85 17.70 -13.53
CA TYR A 203 9.42 18.03 -14.89
C TYR A 203 8.29 19.08 -14.92
N PHE A 204 7.49 19.18 -13.86
CA PHE A 204 6.26 19.97 -13.85
C PHE A 204 6.31 21.18 -12.92
N ILE A 205 7.11 21.12 -11.85
CA ILE A 205 7.19 22.18 -10.84
C ILE A 205 8.59 22.80 -10.92
N PRO A 206 8.69 24.14 -10.96
CA PRO A 206 9.97 24.83 -10.95
C PRO A 206 10.83 24.46 -9.74
N ASP A 207 12.13 24.32 -9.97
CA ASP A 207 13.14 24.01 -8.97
C ASP A 207 13.28 25.17 -7.95
N THR A 208 12.44 25.10 -6.91
CA THR A 208 12.32 26.13 -5.88
C THR A 208 12.35 25.48 -4.51
N PRO A 209 12.87 26.16 -3.46
CA PRO A 209 12.88 25.61 -2.09
C PRO A 209 11.50 25.19 -1.59
N ALA A 210 10.44 25.88 -2.04
CA ALA A 210 9.06 25.53 -1.72
C ALA A 210 8.62 24.20 -2.36
N ALA A 211 9.06 23.91 -3.58
CA ALA A 211 8.78 22.65 -4.26
C ALA A 211 9.45 21.46 -3.54
N HIS A 212 10.72 21.61 -3.12
CA HIS A 212 11.39 20.56 -2.35
C HIS A 212 10.73 20.30 -1.00
N LEU A 213 10.37 21.37 -0.26
CA LEU A 213 9.62 21.23 0.98
C LEU A 213 8.30 20.50 0.74
N PHE A 214 7.59 20.82 -0.34
CA PHE A 214 6.37 20.14 -0.74
C PHE A 214 6.62 18.64 -1.01
N TYR A 215 7.66 18.27 -1.76
CA TYR A 215 7.99 16.86 -2.01
C TYR A 215 8.34 16.09 -0.73
N ALA A 216 9.21 16.67 0.10
CA ALA A 216 9.66 16.05 1.34
C ALA A 216 8.51 15.85 2.33
N THR A 217 7.66 16.87 2.50
CA THR A 217 6.50 16.79 3.40
C THR A 217 5.46 15.81 2.87
N SER A 218 5.16 15.87 1.58
CA SER A 218 4.26 14.93 0.92
C SER A 218 4.73 13.49 1.18
N TRP A 219 6.01 13.20 0.95
CA TRP A 219 6.58 11.87 1.12
C TRP A 219 6.56 11.42 2.59
N LEU A 220 6.95 12.30 3.53
CA LEU A 220 6.99 11.99 4.95
C LEU A 220 5.60 11.66 5.53
N PHE A 221 4.58 12.42 5.13
CA PHE A 221 3.22 12.26 5.64
C PHE A 221 2.43 11.18 4.91
N PHE A 222 2.96 10.59 3.83
CA PHE A 222 2.27 9.57 3.04
C PHE A 222 1.72 8.40 3.87
N PRO A 223 2.54 7.70 4.68
CA PRO A 223 2.04 6.59 5.48
C PRO A 223 0.98 7.07 6.49
N ALA A 224 1.21 8.23 7.12
CA ALA A 224 0.32 8.78 8.13
C ALA A 224 -1.06 9.15 7.55
N PHE A 225 -1.12 9.85 6.42
CA PHE A 225 -2.38 10.19 5.76
C PHE A 225 -3.14 8.96 5.33
N HIS A 226 -2.47 7.96 4.74
CA HIS A 226 -3.13 6.71 4.37
C HIS A 226 -3.78 6.03 5.60
N GLN A 227 -3.07 5.98 6.73
CA GLN A 227 -3.62 5.44 7.98
C GLN A 227 -4.80 6.27 8.52
N ILE A 228 -4.71 7.60 8.48
CA ILE A 228 -5.78 8.49 8.91
C ILE A 228 -7.03 8.27 8.05
N VAL A 229 -6.87 8.21 6.73
CA VAL A 229 -7.97 7.96 5.78
C VAL A 229 -8.63 6.62 6.09
N LEU A 230 -7.84 5.56 6.27
CA LEU A 230 -8.36 4.24 6.65
C LEU A 230 -9.12 4.28 7.98
N LEU A 231 -8.58 4.94 9.00
CA LEU A 231 -9.21 5.05 10.32
C LEU A 231 -10.51 5.86 10.29
N VAL A 232 -10.52 6.99 9.60
CA VAL A 232 -11.69 7.87 9.44
C VAL A 232 -12.78 7.14 8.66
N LEU A 233 -12.40 6.49 7.57
CA LEU A 233 -13.33 5.82 6.68
C LEU A 233 -13.69 4.41 7.12
N ASN A 234 -13.05 3.79 8.12
CA ASN A 234 -13.40 2.46 8.63
C ASN A 234 -13.94 2.50 10.07
N ARG A 235 -15.27 2.43 10.20
CA ARG A 235 -16.02 2.55 11.46
C ARG A 235 -15.69 1.37 12.39
N ASP A 236 -15.48 0.19 11.84
CA ASP A 236 -15.19 -1.01 12.63
C ASP A 236 -13.77 -0.95 13.18
N LEU A 237 -12.81 -0.51 12.36
CA LEU A 237 -11.44 -0.24 12.81
C LEU A 237 -11.44 0.80 13.93
N ARG A 238 -12.15 1.92 13.73
CA ARG A 238 -12.28 2.98 14.74
C ARG A 238 -12.89 2.47 16.04
N ARG A 239 -13.94 1.64 15.98
CA ARG A 239 -14.55 1.03 17.18
C ARG A 239 -13.58 0.14 17.94
N ARG A 240 -12.76 -0.65 17.24
CA ARG A 240 -11.74 -1.50 17.85
C ARG A 240 -10.66 -0.67 18.53
N VAL A 241 -10.07 0.30 17.81
CA VAL A 241 -9.06 1.21 18.35
C VAL A 241 -9.57 1.95 19.60
N MET A 242 -10.81 2.43 19.58
CA MET A 242 -11.43 3.10 20.74
C MET A 242 -11.68 2.15 21.90
N LYS A 243 -12.11 0.91 21.64
CA LYS A 243 -12.30 -0.11 22.67
C LYS A 243 -10.98 -0.42 23.37
N ASP A 244 -9.92 -0.65 22.60
CA ASP A 244 -8.60 -1.01 23.11
C ASP A 244 -8.00 0.15 23.92
N PHE A 245 -8.17 1.39 23.46
CA PHE A 245 -7.75 2.59 24.18
C PHE A 245 -8.46 2.75 25.53
N VAL A 246 -9.77 2.52 25.58
CA VAL A 246 -10.54 2.58 26.84
C VAL A 246 -10.09 1.48 27.81
N THR A 247 -9.77 0.28 27.32
CA THR A 247 -9.25 -0.80 28.17
C THR A 247 -7.82 -0.59 28.66
N SER A 248 -6.99 0.20 27.96
CA SER A 248 -5.62 0.48 28.41
C SER A 248 -5.53 1.58 29.47
N VAL A 249 -6.58 2.39 29.61
CA VAL A 249 -6.63 3.51 30.56
C VAL A 249 -7.24 3.10 31.90
N ASN A 250 -8.01 2.01 31.93
CA ASN A 250 -8.63 1.44 33.13
C ASN A 250 -7.80 0.27 33.66
#